data_AF-A2S4K2-F1
#
_entry.id   AF-A2S4K2-F1
#
_cell.length_a   1.000
_cell.length_b   1.000
_cell.length_c   1.000
_cell.angle_alpha   90.00
_cell.angle_beta   90.00
_cell.angle_gamma   90.00
#
_symmetry.space_group_name_H-M   'P 1'
#
loop_
_entity.id
_entity.type
_entity.pdbx_description
1 polymer ?
#
loop_
_entity_poly.entity_id
_entity_poly.type
_entity_poly.pdbx_seq_one_letter_code
_entity_poly.pdbx_strand_id
1 'polypeptide(L)'
;MKPSRWFAVAAFSFLTGGVARFSGEGGGAKAAAVATAAGRAARLSPTLGGARGDVRQTAFADRPIENRHAARAQCARHPRTETHMSLDYGFVKAKIKAVAGLKAAARANETQYHVHLTLALPNGDWDVAINVGTNDADDLLKYKLVYDFHHPVTQALAAAAEGYTDLTGGDALPALDYVRSDVLNETGGWRMSDVMDGTEHPEPIPSVLRLVDAAHQQNLDLYVFGRTYVEGNGIHDTHMNQGSSGPHFLHRPGVDTNDHNDVWQDGALLVDLGGPQWAAYFAAFEQQAVPTDGLGNPLPGAGPIS
;
A
#
# COMPACT_ATOMS: atom_id res chain seq x y z
N MET A 1 -46.96 -25.09 7.62
CA MET A 1 -46.00 -24.00 7.95
C MET A 1 -44.64 -24.34 7.36
N LYS A 2 -44.26 -23.65 6.30
CA LYS A 2 -42.90 -23.46 5.75
C LYS A 2 -42.98 -22.20 4.88
N PRO A 3 -42.11 -21.18 5.03
CA PRO A 3 -42.11 -20.06 4.11
C PRO A 3 -41.12 -20.32 2.96
N SER A 4 -41.61 -20.21 1.73
CA SER A 4 -40.83 -20.13 0.51
C SER A 4 -40.28 -18.70 0.35
N ARG A 5 -38.95 -18.55 0.31
CA ARG A 5 -38.29 -17.28 -0.05
C ARG A 5 -37.99 -17.27 -1.54
N TRP A 6 -38.46 -16.21 -2.19
CA TRP A 6 -38.15 -15.86 -3.56
C TRP A 6 -36.75 -15.22 -3.62
N PHE A 7 -35.89 -15.71 -4.51
CA PHE A 7 -34.65 -15.02 -4.89
C PHE A 7 -34.94 -14.13 -6.10
N ALA A 8 -34.74 -12.82 -5.95
CA ALA A 8 -34.67 -11.89 -7.06
C ALA A 8 -33.21 -11.82 -7.53
N VAL A 9 -32.95 -12.27 -8.76
CA VAL A 9 -31.68 -12.05 -9.45
C VAL A 9 -31.77 -10.69 -10.12
N ALA A 10 -30.94 -9.73 -9.70
CA ALA A 10 -30.76 -8.48 -10.41
C ALA A 10 -29.87 -8.73 -11.63
N ALA A 11 -30.46 -8.68 -12.83
CA ALA A 11 -29.73 -8.74 -14.08
C ALA A 11 -29.15 -7.36 -14.41
N PHE A 12 -27.82 -7.25 -14.49
CA PHE A 12 -27.14 -6.09 -15.06
C PHE A 12 -27.31 -6.12 -16.59
N SER A 13 -27.97 -5.12 -17.16
CA SER A 13 -28.03 -4.89 -18.62
C SER A 13 -27.11 -3.74 -19.01
N PHE A 14 -26.13 -4.03 -19.86
CA PHE A 14 -25.35 -3.03 -20.58
C PHE A 14 -26.14 -2.59 -21.83
N LEU A 15 -26.53 -1.31 -21.88
CA LEU A 15 -27.06 -0.67 -23.07
C LEU A 15 -25.90 -0.28 -24.00
N THR A 16 -25.73 -1.02 -25.09
CA THR A 16 -24.96 -0.58 -26.26
C THR A 16 -25.73 0.51 -26.99
N GLY A 17 -25.24 1.75 -26.93
CA GLY A 17 -25.76 2.89 -27.68
C GLY A 17 -25.44 2.78 -29.16
N GLY A 18 -26.49 2.74 -29.98
CA GLY A 18 -26.45 2.64 -31.43
C GLY A 18 -26.01 3.93 -32.13
N VAL A 19 -25.44 3.71 -33.32
CA VAL A 19 -25.05 4.71 -34.31
C VAL A 19 -26.29 5.42 -34.87
N ALA A 20 -26.29 6.76 -34.84
CA ALA A 20 -27.19 7.58 -35.63
C ALA A 20 -26.38 8.58 -36.47
N ARG A 21 -26.38 8.34 -37.79
CA ARG A 21 -26.03 9.35 -38.81
C ARG A 21 -27.22 10.29 -38.98
N PHE A 22 -26.98 11.60 -39.00
CA PHE A 22 -27.82 12.54 -39.75
C PHE A 22 -26.99 13.71 -40.29
N SER A 23 -27.25 14.02 -41.55
CA SER A 23 -26.70 15.07 -42.40
C SER A 23 -27.31 16.44 -42.09
N GLY A 24 -26.63 17.54 -42.45
CA GLY A 24 -27.30 18.83 -42.64
C GLY A 24 -26.44 20.08 -42.45
N GLU A 25 -25.96 20.62 -43.58
CA GLU A 25 -25.60 22.00 -43.95
C GLU A 25 -25.50 23.13 -42.90
N GLY A 26 -24.39 23.88 -43.00
CA GLY A 26 -24.45 25.27 -43.48
C GLY A 26 -24.45 26.41 -42.46
N GLY A 27 -23.33 27.15 -42.42
CA GLY A 27 -23.37 28.62 -42.31
C GLY A 27 -22.65 29.27 -41.12
N GLY A 28 -21.78 30.23 -41.44
CA GLY A 28 -21.64 31.46 -40.67
C GLY A 28 -20.37 31.64 -39.84
N ALA A 29 -19.39 32.31 -40.43
CA ALA A 29 -18.21 32.84 -39.75
C ALA A 29 -18.52 34.09 -38.89
N LYS A 30 -17.77 34.23 -37.78
CA LYS A 30 -17.27 35.44 -37.06
C LYS A 30 -17.06 35.05 -35.59
N ALA A 31 -16.14 35.55 -34.77
CA ALA A 31 -14.89 36.29 -34.87
C ALA A 31 -14.39 36.44 -33.40
N ALA A 32 -13.10 36.74 -33.22
CA ALA A 32 -12.50 37.46 -32.08
C ALA A 32 -12.33 36.76 -30.71
N ALA A 33 -11.12 36.24 -30.49
CA ALA A 33 -10.07 36.82 -29.64
C ALA A 33 -10.38 37.42 -28.24
N VAL A 34 -9.71 36.81 -27.24
CA VAL A 34 -8.92 37.42 -26.13
C VAL A 34 -9.64 38.07 -24.96
N ALA A 35 -9.41 37.53 -23.74
CA ALA A 35 -8.87 38.30 -22.60
C ALA A 35 -8.50 37.41 -21.41
N THR A 36 -7.20 37.33 -21.15
CA THR A 36 -6.57 36.88 -19.91
C THR A 36 -6.77 37.94 -18.82
N ALA A 37 -7.12 37.53 -17.59
CA ALA A 37 -7.06 38.40 -16.42
C ALA A 37 -6.50 37.64 -15.21
N ALA A 38 -5.26 37.98 -14.86
CA ALA A 38 -4.58 37.57 -13.64
C ALA A 38 -5.10 38.39 -12.44
N GLY A 39 -5.55 37.69 -11.39
CA GLY A 39 -5.96 38.28 -10.11
C GLY A 39 -4.83 38.21 -9.07
N ARG A 40 -4.43 39.39 -8.57
CA ARG A 40 -3.37 39.62 -7.59
C ARG A 40 -3.65 39.01 -6.21
N ALA A 41 -2.61 38.43 -5.61
CA ALA A 41 -2.54 38.09 -4.19
C ALA A 41 -2.19 39.32 -3.34
N ALA A 42 -2.93 39.53 -2.25
CA ALA A 42 -2.63 40.51 -1.21
C ALA A 42 -1.87 39.84 -0.06
N ARG A 43 -0.69 40.37 0.28
CA ARG A 43 0.06 40.07 1.51
C ARG A 43 -0.38 41.05 2.60
N LEU A 44 -0.62 40.53 3.81
CA LEU A 44 -0.73 41.31 5.02
C LEU A 44 0.42 40.92 5.95
N SER A 45 1.22 41.91 6.33
CA SER A 45 2.19 41.86 7.43
C SER A 45 1.48 42.06 8.76
N PRO A 46 2.09 41.62 9.87
CA PRO A 46 1.96 42.30 11.14
C PRO A 46 3.32 42.77 11.67
N THR A 47 3.33 43.94 12.28
CA THR A 47 4.47 44.51 13.01
C THR A 47 4.03 44.89 14.43
N LEU A 48 4.88 44.57 15.41
CA LEU A 48 5.33 45.40 16.56
C LEU A 48 5.18 44.81 17.97
N GLY A 49 6.32 44.86 18.70
CA GLY A 49 6.46 45.09 20.14
C GLY A 49 6.61 43.81 20.98
N GLY A 50 7.57 43.63 21.90
CA GLY A 50 8.56 44.50 22.53
C GLY A 50 8.81 44.03 23.98
N ALA A 51 10.04 44.28 24.51
CA ALA A 51 10.56 44.07 25.88
C ALA A 51 11.03 42.63 26.22
N ARG A 52 12.33 42.33 26.35
CA ARG A 52 13.36 42.70 27.37
C ARG A 52 13.01 42.32 28.82
N GLY A 53 13.73 41.34 29.35
CA GLY A 53 13.80 40.98 30.77
C GLY A 53 15.11 40.24 31.06
N ASP A 54 15.91 40.83 31.95
CA ASP A 54 17.32 40.55 32.22
C ASP A 54 17.61 39.24 32.97
N VAL A 55 18.79 38.71 32.68
CA VAL A 55 19.46 37.60 33.38
C VAL A 55 20.07 38.12 34.69
N ARG A 56 19.87 37.41 35.81
CA ARG A 56 20.71 37.53 37.01
C ARG A 56 21.32 36.19 37.39
N GLN A 57 22.63 36.12 37.16
CA GLN A 57 23.57 35.24 37.84
C GLN A 57 23.63 35.59 39.34
N THR A 58 23.65 34.56 40.18
CA THR A 58 24.35 34.62 41.49
C THR A 58 25.19 33.38 41.61
N ALA A 59 26.48 33.58 41.82
CA ALA A 59 27.49 32.56 42.05
C ALA A 59 28.19 32.81 43.39
N PHE A 60 28.80 31.74 43.90
CA PHE A 60 29.84 31.62 44.93
C PHE A 60 29.45 31.53 46.41
N ALA A 61 29.67 30.33 46.94
CA ALA A 61 30.43 30.14 48.17
C ALA A 61 31.29 28.86 48.05
N ASP A 62 32.61 29.05 47.96
CA ASP A 62 33.65 28.03 48.10
C ASP A 62 33.76 27.55 49.56
N ARG A 63 34.04 26.26 49.77
CA ARG A 63 34.92 25.70 50.84
C ARG A 63 35.34 24.24 50.53
N PRO A 64 36.45 23.75 51.11
CA PRO A 64 37.48 23.04 50.36
C PRO A 64 37.48 21.50 50.48
N ILE A 65 38.31 20.94 49.60
CA ILE A 65 38.68 19.56 49.27
C ILE A 65 39.02 18.69 50.50
N GLU A 66 38.31 17.58 50.67
CA GLU A 66 38.80 16.39 51.37
C GLU A 66 38.82 15.17 50.43
N ASN A 67 40.02 14.63 50.26
CA ASN A 67 40.32 13.41 49.52
C ASN A 67 39.91 12.20 50.38
N ARG A 68 38.84 11.49 50.01
CA ARG A 68 38.62 10.11 50.45
C ARG A 68 38.14 9.23 49.31
N HIS A 69 39.02 8.30 48.95
CA HIS A 69 38.77 7.16 48.08
C HIS A 69 37.48 6.43 48.47
N ALA A 70 36.52 6.36 47.55
CA ALA A 70 35.49 5.32 47.56
C ALA A 70 34.93 5.12 46.13
N ALA A 71 35.07 3.89 45.64
CA ALA A 71 34.22 3.22 44.66
C ALA A 71 33.78 4.03 43.42
N ARG A 72 34.60 3.99 42.36
CA ARG A 72 34.09 4.19 40.99
C ARG A 72 33.23 2.98 40.62
N ALA A 73 31.91 3.13 40.74
CA ALA A 73 30.97 2.32 40.00
C ALA A 73 31.24 2.56 38.50
N GLN A 74 31.67 1.52 37.80
CA GLN A 74 31.61 1.44 36.35
C GLN A 74 30.13 1.56 35.95
N CYS A 75 29.68 2.77 35.61
CA CYS A 75 28.58 2.91 34.66
C CYS A 75 29.11 2.41 33.33
N ALA A 76 29.01 1.09 33.13
CA ALA A 76 29.12 0.49 31.82
C ALA A 76 28.09 1.19 30.93
N ARG A 77 28.58 1.94 29.94
CA ARG A 77 27.77 2.34 28.81
C ARG A 77 27.23 1.05 28.21
N HIS A 78 25.95 0.77 28.45
CA HIS A 78 25.25 -0.23 27.67
C HIS A 78 25.44 0.16 26.20
N PRO A 79 25.99 -0.72 25.35
CA PRO A 79 25.82 -0.52 23.92
C PRO A 79 24.31 -0.48 23.69
N ARG A 80 23.82 0.57 23.03
CA ARG A 80 22.49 0.51 22.42
C ARG A 80 22.58 -0.67 21.46
N THR A 81 21.97 -1.79 21.82
CA THR A 81 21.48 -2.73 20.82
C THR A 81 20.55 -1.89 19.95
N GLU A 82 20.97 -1.58 18.74
CA GLU A 82 20.03 -1.18 17.70
C GLU A 82 19.06 -2.35 17.58
N THR A 83 17.91 -2.20 18.21
CA THR A 83 16.75 -3.05 17.97
C THR A 83 16.42 -2.81 16.51
N HIS A 84 16.84 -3.75 15.67
CA HIS A 84 16.38 -3.86 14.30
C HIS A 84 14.87 -3.68 14.30
N MET A 85 14.40 -2.58 13.74
CA MET A 85 12.97 -2.34 13.58
C MET A 85 12.56 -3.20 12.40
N SER A 86 11.89 -4.34 12.66
CA SER A 86 11.02 -4.96 11.66
C SER A 86 10.17 -3.82 11.09
N LEU A 87 10.22 -3.61 9.77
CA LEU A 87 9.38 -2.58 9.17
C LEU A 87 7.91 -2.90 9.45
N ASP A 88 7.14 -1.88 9.82
CA ASP A 88 5.76 -2.09 10.24
C ASP A 88 4.94 -2.69 9.09
N TYR A 89 4.17 -3.73 9.41
CA TYR A 89 3.31 -4.45 8.48
C TYR A 89 1.88 -4.51 9.00
N GLY A 90 0.90 -4.41 8.10
CA GLY A 90 -0.49 -4.51 8.47
C GLY A 90 -1.43 -4.30 7.30
N PHE A 91 -2.66 -3.90 7.61
CA PHE A 91 -3.59 -3.42 6.60
C PHE A 91 -4.29 -2.15 7.04
N VAL A 92 -4.70 -1.35 6.05
CA VAL A 92 -5.58 -0.21 6.24
C VAL A 92 -6.99 -0.55 5.75
N LYS A 93 -7.99 -0.35 6.62
CA LYS A 93 -9.42 -0.35 6.25
C LYS A 93 -9.90 1.08 6.11
N ALA A 94 -10.32 1.51 4.92
CA ALA A 94 -10.81 2.87 4.70
C ALA A 94 -11.64 3.01 3.42
N LYS A 95 -12.29 4.17 3.27
CA LYS A 95 -12.91 4.59 2.00
C LYS A 95 -11.88 5.28 1.10
N ILE A 96 -12.06 5.13 -0.21
CA ILE A 96 -11.24 5.85 -1.21
C ILE A 96 -11.68 7.31 -1.23
N LYS A 97 -10.76 8.23 -0.96
CA LYS A 97 -10.95 9.67 -1.13
C LYS A 97 -10.71 10.10 -2.58
N ALA A 98 -9.67 9.56 -3.21
CA ALA A 98 -9.33 9.85 -4.60
C ALA A 98 -8.55 8.68 -5.22
N VAL A 99 -8.77 8.45 -6.51
CA VAL A 99 -7.96 7.55 -7.33
C VAL A 99 -6.91 8.42 -8.01
N ALA A 100 -5.65 8.35 -7.56
CA ALA A 100 -4.57 9.14 -8.12
C ALA A 100 -4.06 8.58 -9.46
N GLY A 101 -4.39 7.32 -9.76
CA GLY A 101 -4.08 6.65 -11.02
C GLY A 101 -2.69 6.01 -11.03
N LEU A 102 -2.16 5.77 -12.22
CA LEU A 102 -0.87 5.13 -12.43
C LEU A 102 0.30 6.04 -12.07
N LYS A 103 1.27 5.53 -11.30
CA LYS A 103 2.57 6.16 -11.08
C LYS A 103 3.71 5.20 -11.40
N ALA A 104 4.82 5.79 -11.84
CA ALA A 104 6.06 5.10 -12.15
C ALA A 104 7.11 5.37 -11.06
N ALA A 105 7.82 4.32 -10.65
CA ALA A 105 8.95 4.38 -9.75
C ALA A 105 10.19 3.79 -10.44
N ALA A 106 11.15 4.64 -10.78
CA ALA A 106 12.40 4.20 -11.40
C ALA A 106 13.25 3.42 -10.39
N ARG A 107 13.73 2.25 -10.81
CA ARG A 107 14.74 1.42 -10.12
C ARG A 107 16.03 1.41 -10.94
N ALA A 108 17.05 0.73 -10.45
CA ALA A 108 18.35 0.68 -11.12
C ALA A 108 18.27 0.08 -12.54
N ASN A 109 17.47 -0.97 -12.72
CA ASN A 109 17.40 -1.74 -13.95
C ASN A 109 15.99 -1.78 -14.58
N GLU A 110 14.99 -1.19 -13.93
CA GLU A 110 13.60 -1.28 -14.35
C GLU A 110 12.78 -0.07 -13.88
N THR A 111 11.54 0.03 -14.32
CA THR A 111 10.52 0.94 -13.78
C THR A 111 9.35 0.13 -13.28
N GLN A 112 9.08 0.23 -11.98
CA GLN A 112 7.92 -0.39 -11.35
C GLN A 112 6.74 0.56 -11.40
N TYR A 113 5.55 0.00 -11.65
CA TYR A 113 4.31 0.74 -11.78
C TYR A 113 3.34 0.38 -10.67
N HIS A 114 2.69 1.42 -10.15
CA HIS A 114 1.75 1.32 -9.05
C HIS A 114 0.46 2.07 -9.38
N VAL A 115 -0.68 1.49 -9.02
CA VAL A 115 -1.92 2.26 -8.90
C VAL A 115 -1.93 2.91 -7.52
N HIS A 116 -1.97 4.24 -7.49
CA HIS A 116 -2.03 5.00 -6.24
C HIS A 116 -3.46 5.39 -5.90
N LEU A 117 -3.83 5.20 -4.63
CA LEU A 117 -5.08 5.69 -4.08
C LEU A 117 -4.79 6.59 -2.87
N THR A 118 -5.63 7.61 -2.69
CA THR A 118 -5.69 8.35 -1.44
C THR A 118 -6.87 7.81 -0.64
N LEU A 119 -6.61 7.29 0.56
CA LEU A 119 -7.62 6.79 1.48
C LEU A 119 -7.94 7.84 2.54
N ALA A 120 -9.23 8.03 2.84
CA ALA A 120 -9.67 8.93 3.90
C ALA A 120 -9.68 8.17 5.23
N LEU A 121 -8.75 8.51 6.13
CA LEU A 121 -8.77 8.03 7.51
C LEU A 121 -9.12 9.18 8.47
N PRO A 122 -9.59 8.88 9.69
CA PRO A 122 -9.94 9.91 10.67
C PRO A 122 -8.76 10.81 11.06
N ASN A 123 -7.53 10.32 10.91
CA ASN A 123 -6.30 10.93 11.41
C ASN A 123 -5.55 11.71 10.32
N GLY A 124 -6.08 11.73 9.10
CA GLY A 124 -5.42 12.26 7.91
C GLY A 124 -5.40 11.25 6.76
N ASP A 125 -5.21 11.75 5.56
CA ASP A 125 -5.20 10.91 4.36
C ASP A 125 -3.97 9.99 4.32
N TRP A 126 -4.15 8.80 3.76
CA TRP A 126 -3.07 7.85 3.49
C TRP A 126 -2.92 7.65 1.98
N ASP A 127 -1.68 7.60 1.49
CA ASP A 127 -1.39 7.13 0.12
C ASP A 127 -1.16 5.61 0.15
N VAL A 128 -1.76 4.88 -0.77
CA VAL A 128 -1.48 3.44 -0.92
C VAL A 128 -1.01 3.13 -2.33
N ALA A 129 0.04 2.35 -2.46
CA ALA A 129 0.64 1.95 -3.73
C ALA A 129 0.40 0.46 -3.99
N ILE A 130 -0.43 0.16 -4.99
CA ILE A 130 -0.74 -1.21 -5.41
C ILE A 130 0.15 -1.58 -6.59
N ASN A 131 1.04 -2.57 -6.42
CA ASN A 131 1.94 -3.04 -7.47
C ASN A 131 1.13 -3.63 -8.63
N VAL A 132 1.35 -3.12 -9.84
CA VAL A 132 0.63 -3.56 -11.05
C VAL A 132 1.55 -4.08 -12.14
N GLY A 133 2.84 -3.75 -12.14
CA GLY A 133 3.79 -4.37 -13.06
C GLY A 133 5.12 -3.63 -13.17
N THR A 134 5.93 -4.07 -14.12
CA THR A 134 7.22 -3.47 -14.49
C THR A 134 7.36 -3.37 -16.01
N ASN A 135 8.27 -2.53 -16.48
CA ASN A 135 8.68 -2.50 -17.89
C ASN A 135 9.81 -3.50 -18.20
N ASP A 136 10.29 -4.27 -17.22
CA ASP A 136 11.24 -5.36 -17.42
C ASP A 136 10.49 -6.64 -17.84
N ALA A 137 10.78 -7.13 -19.04
CA ALA A 137 10.16 -8.35 -19.56
C ALA A 137 10.70 -9.63 -18.89
N ASP A 138 11.82 -9.53 -18.15
CA ASP A 138 12.45 -10.64 -17.42
C ASP A 138 12.07 -10.66 -15.92
N ASP A 139 11.19 -9.75 -15.46
CA ASP A 139 10.67 -9.73 -14.08
C ASP A 139 9.19 -9.30 -14.00
N LEU A 140 8.36 -9.85 -14.85
CA LEU A 140 6.95 -9.47 -14.92
C LEU A 140 6.20 -9.77 -13.61
N LEU A 141 5.12 -9.04 -13.37
CA LEU A 141 4.27 -9.27 -12.21
C LEU A 141 3.27 -10.38 -12.52
N LYS A 142 3.19 -11.37 -11.64
CA LYS A 142 2.08 -12.32 -11.58
C LYS A 142 0.97 -11.74 -10.74
N TYR A 143 -0.26 -11.87 -11.19
CA TYR A 143 -1.42 -11.42 -10.44
C TYR A 143 -2.58 -12.42 -10.45
N LYS A 144 -3.40 -12.34 -9.40
CA LYS A 144 -4.75 -12.89 -9.36
C LYS A 144 -5.71 -11.75 -9.11
N LEU A 145 -6.83 -11.73 -9.84
CA LEU A 145 -7.93 -10.81 -9.59
C LEU A 145 -9.23 -11.62 -9.51
N VAL A 146 -9.79 -11.68 -8.31
CA VAL A 146 -10.93 -12.54 -7.97
C VAL A 146 -12.09 -11.64 -7.57
N TYR A 147 -13.24 -11.72 -8.25
CA TYR A 147 -14.43 -10.90 -7.94
C TYR A 147 -15.45 -11.60 -7.03
N ASP A 148 -15.21 -12.88 -6.71
CA ASP A 148 -16.03 -13.70 -5.80
C ASP A 148 -15.11 -14.42 -4.81
N PHE A 149 -14.35 -13.63 -4.05
CA PHE A 149 -13.37 -14.13 -3.10
C PHE A 149 -14.06 -14.65 -1.82
N HIS A 150 -13.90 -15.95 -1.54
CA HIS A 150 -14.45 -16.59 -0.35
C HIS A 150 -13.32 -17.07 0.56
N HIS A 151 -13.21 -16.47 1.74
CA HIS A 151 -12.22 -16.91 2.72
C HIS A 151 -12.61 -16.44 4.13
N PRO A 152 -12.40 -17.22 5.21
CA PRO A 152 -12.73 -16.80 6.58
C PRO A 152 -12.08 -15.48 7.01
N VAL A 153 -10.95 -15.08 6.41
CA VAL A 153 -10.28 -13.81 6.70
C VAL A 153 -11.19 -12.59 6.47
N THR A 154 -12.14 -12.67 5.51
CA THR A 154 -13.04 -11.56 5.22
C THR A 154 -13.94 -11.21 6.40
N GLN A 155 -14.24 -12.17 7.28
CA GLN A 155 -15.00 -11.91 8.51
C GLN A 155 -14.19 -11.07 9.52
N ALA A 156 -12.89 -11.38 9.66
CA ALA A 156 -11.99 -10.59 10.51
C ALA A 156 -11.83 -9.17 9.96
N LEU A 157 -11.71 -9.02 8.63
CA LEU A 157 -11.61 -7.73 7.96
C LEU A 157 -12.89 -6.90 8.06
N ALA A 158 -14.06 -7.52 7.86
CA ALA A 158 -15.34 -6.84 8.04
C ALA A 158 -15.49 -6.30 9.47
N ALA A 159 -15.09 -7.08 10.47
CA ALA A 159 -15.16 -6.72 11.89
C ALA A 159 -14.12 -5.68 12.34
N ALA A 160 -13.05 -5.47 11.57
CA ALA A 160 -12.02 -4.49 11.89
C ALA A 160 -12.59 -3.05 11.89
N ALA A 161 -12.05 -2.21 12.78
CA ALA A 161 -12.33 -0.78 12.78
C ALA A 161 -11.72 -0.10 11.54
N GLU A 162 -12.29 1.01 11.10
CA GLU A 162 -11.65 1.88 10.11
C GLU A 162 -10.31 2.39 10.65
N GLY A 163 -9.29 2.39 9.80
CA GLY A 163 -7.93 2.79 10.14
C GLY A 163 -6.88 1.72 9.83
N TYR A 164 -5.66 1.95 10.30
CA TYR A 164 -4.56 0.99 10.21
C TYR A 164 -4.65 -0.05 11.34
N THR A 165 -4.53 -1.32 10.96
CA THR A 165 -4.38 -2.46 11.87
C THR A 165 -2.97 -2.98 11.74
N ASP A 166 -2.19 -2.85 12.81
CA ASP A 166 -0.83 -3.36 12.92
C ASP A 166 -0.85 -4.89 13.09
N LEU A 167 -0.10 -5.58 12.22
CA LEU A 167 0.09 -7.03 12.21
C LEU A 167 1.58 -7.41 12.27
N THR A 168 2.44 -6.46 12.64
CA THR A 168 3.89 -6.67 12.72
C THR A 168 4.23 -7.82 13.66
N GLY A 169 5.00 -8.79 13.16
CA GLY A 169 5.37 -10.00 13.90
C GLY A 169 4.25 -11.03 14.07
N GLY A 170 3.11 -10.86 13.38
CA GLY A 170 2.06 -11.88 13.30
C GLY A 170 2.52 -13.14 12.56
N ASP A 171 2.00 -14.29 12.96
CA ASP A 171 2.31 -15.61 12.39
C ASP A 171 1.05 -16.40 12.00
N ALA A 172 -0.07 -15.69 11.88
CA ALA A 172 -1.38 -16.22 11.52
C ALA A 172 -2.25 -15.13 10.88
N LEU A 173 -3.29 -15.57 10.16
CA LEU A 173 -4.31 -14.67 9.61
C LEU A 173 -4.89 -13.77 10.73
N PRO A 174 -5.14 -12.48 10.46
CA PRO A 174 -5.22 -11.88 9.12
C PRO A 174 -3.88 -11.46 8.50
N ALA A 175 -2.73 -11.65 9.16
CA ALA A 175 -1.43 -11.47 8.49
C ALA A 175 -1.34 -12.42 7.29
N LEU A 176 -0.88 -11.94 6.14
CA LEU A 176 -0.93 -12.72 4.90
C LEU A 176 0.40 -13.42 4.65
N ASP A 177 0.30 -14.70 4.33
CA ASP A 177 1.43 -15.50 3.84
C ASP A 177 0.93 -16.42 2.72
N TYR A 178 1.35 -16.17 1.48
CA TYR A 178 0.94 -16.90 0.30
C TYR A 178 1.47 -18.34 0.27
N VAL A 179 2.51 -18.65 1.07
CA VAL A 179 3.16 -19.96 1.12
C VAL A 179 2.68 -20.77 2.33
N ARG A 180 2.45 -20.12 3.48
CA ARG A 180 2.14 -20.78 4.76
C ARG A 180 0.66 -20.78 5.11
N SER A 181 -0.14 -19.91 4.50
CA SER A 181 -1.60 -19.86 4.72
C SER A 181 -2.38 -20.43 3.53
N ASP A 182 -3.68 -20.59 3.71
CA ASP A 182 -4.63 -21.01 2.70
C ASP A 182 -5.33 -19.84 1.97
N VAL A 183 -4.86 -18.60 2.14
CA VAL A 183 -5.55 -17.40 1.61
C VAL A 183 -5.69 -17.38 0.08
N LEU A 184 -4.81 -18.09 -0.63
CA LEU A 184 -4.87 -18.22 -2.10
C LEU A 184 -5.71 -19.43 -2.56
N ASN A 185 -6.30 -20.21 -1.65
CA ASN A 185 -7.21 -21.27 -2.04
C ASN A 185 -8.44 -20.69 -2.75
N GLU A 186 -8.96 -21.40 -3.74
CA GLU A 186 -10.14 -21.00 -4.52
C GLU A 186 -9.97 -19.70 -5.34
N THR A 187 -8.74 -19.19 -5.50
CA THR A 187 -8.45 -17.95 -6.26
C THR A 187 -8.13 -18.17 -7.74
N GLY A 188 -8.10 -19.43 -8.21
CA GLY A 188 -7.74 -19.78 -9.58
C GLY A 188 -6.23 -19.70 -9.87
N GLY A 189 -5.85 -19.74 -11.15
CA GLY A 189 -4.45 -19.70 -11.59
C GLY A 189 -3.86 -18.28 -11.60
N TRP A 190 -2.54 -18.16 -11.49
CA TRP A 190 -1.83 -16.89 -11.70
C TRP A 190 -1.88 -16.45 -13.16
N ARG A 191 -1.93 -15.13 -13.39
CA ARG A 191 -1.82 -14.51 -14.71
C ARG A 191 -0.56 -13.65 -14.75
N MET A 192 0.15 -13.65 -15.88
CA MET A 192 1.25 -12.71 -16.10
C MET A 192 0.67 -11.33 -16.45
N SER A 193 1.28 -10.27 -15.93
CA SER A 193 1.09 -8.92 -16.44
C SER A 193 1.64 -8.81 -17.85
N ASP A 194 1.15 -7.82 -18.58
CA ASP A 194 1.83 -7.35 -19.78
C ASP A 194 3.11 -6.58 -19.37
N VAL A 195 4.01 -6.34 -20.33
CA VAL A 195 5.15 -5.42 -20.13
C VAL A 195 4.61 -4.00 -20.06
N MET A 196 4.93 -3.27 -19.00
CA MET A 196 4.42 -1.91 -18.80
C MET A 196 5.08 -0.93 -19.78
N ASP A 197 4.26 -0.12 -20.44
CA ASP A 197 4.70 0.91 -21.40
C ASP A 197 4.49 2.34 -20.87
N GLY A 198 4.06 2.47 -19.62
CA GLY A 198 3.71 3.74 -18.98
C GLY A 198 2.31 4.25 -19.27
N THR A 199 1.50 3.50 -20.02
CA THR A 199 0.07 3.76 -20.21
C THR A 199 -0.78 2.92 -19.26
N GLU A 200 -2.09 3.18 -19.22
CA GLU A 200 -3.06 2.40 -18.44
C GLU A 200 -3.65 1.22 -19.21
N HIS A 201 -3.08 0.87 -20.36
CA HIS A 201 -3.56 -0.23 -21.22
C HIS A 201 -3.09 -1.64 -20.82
N PRO A 202 -1.82 -1.84 -20.40
CA PRO A 202 -1.32 -3.16 -20.01
C PRO A 202 -2.06 -3.75 -18.81
N GLU A 203 -2.50 -5.01 -18.89
CA GLU A 203 -3.08 -5.70 -17.72
C GLU A 203 -1.99 -5.99 -16.67
N PRO A 204 -2.27 -5.88 -15.35
CA PRO A 204 -3.56 -5.70 -14.69
C PRO A 204 -4.06 -4.26 -14.49
N ILE A 205 -3.37 -3.22 -14.99
CA ILE A 205 -3.69 -1.81 -14.68
C ILE A 205 -5.18 -1.48 -14.90
N PRO A 206 -5.77 -1.67 -16.09
CA PRO A 206 -7.15 -1.27 -16.32
C PRO A 206 -8.14 -2.11 -15.52
N SER A 207 -7.80 -3.36 -15.14
CA SER A 207 -8.65 -4.18 -14.26
C SER A 207 -8.64 -3.69 -12.82
N VAL A 208 -7.47 -3.33 -12.28
CA VAL A 208 -7.36 -2.75 -10.93
C VAL A 208 -8.05 -1.39 -10.88
N LEU A 209 -7.83 -0.52 -11.89
CA LEU A 209 -8.49 0.79 -11.98
C LEU A 209 -10.02 0.64 -12.01
N ARG A 210 -10.58 -0.27 -12.81
CA ARG A 210 -12.02 -0.54 -12.82
C ARG A 210 -12.55 -0.97 -11.45
N LEU A 211 -11.82 -1.81 -10.72
CA LEU A 211 -12.23 -2.25 -9.38
C LEU A 211 -12.26 -1.09 -8.39
N VAL A 212 -11.18 -0.30 -8.32
CA VAL A 212 -11.04 0.79 -7.34
C VAL A 212 -11.94 1.98 -7.70
N ASP A 213 -12.19 2.25 -8.97
CA ASP A 213 -13.16 3.25 -9.41
C ASP A 213 -14.58 2.85 -9.01
N ALA A 214 -14.96 1.59 -9.22
CA ALA A 214 -16.25 1.07 -8.78
C ALA A 214 -16.40 1.15 -7.26
N ALA A 215 -15.34 0.81 -6.51
CA ALA A 215 -15.32 0.92 -5.06
C ALA A 215 -15.45 2.37 -4.58
N HIS A 216 -14.77 3.32 -5.23
CA HIS A 216 -14.86 4.73 -4.93
C HIS A 216 -16.27 5.28 -5.20
N GLN A 217 -16.84 4.97 -6.38
CA GLN A 217 -18.18 5.43 -6.78
C GLN A 217 -19.29 4.91 -5.86
N GLN A 218 -19.13 3.69 -5.33
CA GLN A 218 -20.09 3.05 -4.44
C GLN A 218 -19.77 3.28 -2.95
N ASN A 219 -18.71 4.03 -2.65
CA ASN A 219 -18.24 4.29 -1.29
C ASN A 219 -18.05 3.00 -0.47
N LEU A 220 -17.36 2.01 -1.06
CA LEU A 220 -17.09 0.69 -0.47
C LEU A 220 -15.88 0.70 0.46
N ASP A 221 -15.83 -0.27 1.38
CA ASP A 221 -14.65 -0.47 2.23
C ASP A 221 -13.52 -1.12 1.43
N LEU A 222 -12.35 -0.48 1.49
CA LEU A 222 -11.11 -0.97 0.92
C LEU A 222 -10.20 -1.50 2.03
N TYR A 223 -9.48 -2.57 1.72
CA TYR A 223 -8.47 -3.17 2.58
C TYR A 223 -7.17 -3.29 1.79
N VAL A 224 -6.12 -2.59 2.21
CA VAL A 224 -4.81 -2.68 1.55
C VAL A 224 -3.78 -3.18 2.54
N PHE A 225 -3.20 -4.34 2.24
CA PHE A 225 -2.15 -4.99 3.01
C PHE A 225 -0.79 -4.66 2.43
N GLY A 226 0.17 -4.45 3.31
CA GLY A 226 1.56 -4.21 2.95
C GLY A 226 2.32 -3.56 4.10
N ARG A 227 3.47 -2.98 3.77
CA ARG A 227 4.30 -2.24 4.72
C ARG A 227 3.89 -0.80 4.79
N THR A 228 4.11 -0.16 5.94
CA THR A 228 4.01 1.30 6.01
C THR A 228 5.21 1.95 5.34
N TYR A 229 4.99 3.09 4.66
CA TYR A 229 6.12 3.91 4.21
C TYR A 229 7.02 4.32 5.38
N VAL A 230 8.34 4.32 5.15
CA VAL A 230 9.32 4.86 6.11
C VAL A 230 9.07 6.35 6.38
N GLU A 231 8.64 7.09 5.36
CA GLU A 231 8.28 8.50 5.45
C GLU A 231 6.87 8.73 4.90
N GLY A 232 6.04 9.45 5.67
CA GLY A 232 4.65 9.74 5.30
C GLY A 232 3.67 8.68 5.79
N ASN A 233 2.39 8.91 5.50
CA ASN A 233 1.31 8.01 5.89
C ASN A 233 0.88 7.18 4.69
N GLY A 234 0.96 5.86 4.78
CA GLY A 234 0.56 5.03 3.66
C GLY A 234 1.05 3.60 3.69
N ILE A 235 0.61 2.83 2.70
CA ILE A 235 0.99 1.44 2.49
C ILE A 235 1.67 1.27 1.13
N HIS A 236 2.74 0.48 1.09
CA HIS A 236 3.38 -0.02 -0.13
C HIS A 236 3.70 -1.51 0.01
N ASP A 237 4.44 -2.05 -0.96
CA ASP A 237 4.79 -3.47 -1.04
C ASP A 237 3.52 -4.33 -1.01
N THR A 238 2.55 -3.92 -1.83
CA THR A 238 1.26 -4.60 -2.00
C THR A 238 1.41 -5.79 -2.96
N HIS A 239 2.32 -6.71 -2.61
CA HIS A 239 2.62 -7.96 -3.32
C HIS A 239 3.23 -8.97 -2.35
N MET A 240 3.56 -10.17 -2.82
CA MET A 240 4.29 -11.17 -2.05
C MET A 240 5.65 -10.61 -1.60
N ASN A 241 5.94 -10.63 -0.30
CA ASN A 241 7.12 -10.01 0.30
C ASN A 241 8.16 -11.04 0.75
N GLN A 242 8.17 -12.20 0.08
CA GLN A 242 9.09 -13.30 0.31
C GLN A 242 9.56 -13.94 -0.99
N GLY A 243 10.57 -14.81 -0.91
CA GLY A 243 11.12 -15.52 -2.07
C GLY A 243 12.05 -14.68 -2.95
N SER A 244 12.45 -13.49 -2.53
CA SER A 244 13.42 -12.67 -3.26
C SER A 244 14.79 -13.36 -3.27
N SER A 245 15.39 -13.50 -4.45
CA SER A 245 16.64 -14.23 -4.65
C SER A 245 17.82 -13.30 -4.94
N GLY A 246 19.02 -13.66 -4.47
CA GLY A 246 20.25 -12.87 -4.66
C GLY A 246 20.90 -12.44 -3.35
N PRO A 247 22.22 -12.23 -3.32
CA PRO A 247 23.00 -12.10 -2.08
C PRO A 247 22.62 -10.90 -1.21
N HIS A 248 21.97 -9.88 -1.79
CA HIS A 248 21.52 -8.67 -1.10
C HIS A 248 20.11 -8.79 -0.49
N PHE A 249 19.33 -9.79 -0.93
CA PHE A 249 17.95 -10.01 -0.50
C PHE A 249 17.83 -11.10 0.56
N LEU A 250 18.84 -11.97 0.71
CA LEU A 250 18.75 -13.08 1.65
C LEU A 250 18.86 -12.61 3.10
N HIS A 251 17.85 -12.96 3.91
CA HIS A 251 17.91 -12.84 5.37
C HIS A 251 18.99 -13.74 5.95
N ARG A 252 19.63 -13.26 7.01
CA ARG A 252 20.55 -14.06 7.83
C ARG A 252 20.07 -14.04 9.28
N PRO A 253 20.21 -15.14 10.04
CA PRO A 253 19.82 -15.15 11.44
C PRO A 253 20.45 -13.98 12.22
N GLY A 254 19.61 -13.14 12.83
CA GLY A 254 20.03 -11.96 13.59
C GLY A 254 20.45 -10.74 12.76
N VAL A 255 20.25 -10.77 11.43
CA VAL A 255 20.47 -9.62 10.53
C VAL A 255 19.18 -9.37 9.74
N ASP A 256 18.46 -8.34 10.17
CA ASP A 256 17.16 -7.94 9.60
C ASP A 256 17.28 -6.60 8.86
N THR A 257 18.37 -6.46 8.09
CA THR A 257 18.69 -5.22 7.34
C THR A 257 18.00 -5.15 5.99
N ASN A 258 17.32 -6.22 5.57
CA ASN A 258 16.58 -6.26 4.32
C ASN A 258 15.16 -6.75 4.61
N ASP A 259 14.21 -6.23 3.86
CA ASP A 259 12.77 -6.34 4.04
C ASP A 259 12.10 -7.12 2.89
N HIS A 260 12.92 -7.85 2.13
CA HIS A 260 12.51 -8.48 0.88
C HIS A 260 12.11 -9.96 1.05
N ASN A 261 12.27 -10.51 2.26
CA ASN A 261 12.04 -11.91 2.59
C ASN A 261 11.28 -12.13 3.90
N ASP A 262 10.29 -11.29 4.21
CA ASP A 262 9.54 -11.41 5.46
C ASP A 262 8.31 -12.32 5.33
N VAL A 263 8.31 -13.39 6.14
CA VAL A 263 7.16 -14.30 6.27
C VAL A 263 5.99 -13.59 6.94
N TRP A 264 4.75 -13.96 6.60
CA TRP A 264 3.53 -13.35 7.13
C TRP A 264 3.39 -11.84 6.88
N GLN A 265 4.10 -11.30 5.88
CA GLN A 265 4.05 -9.88 5.53
C GLN A 265 3.69 -9.64 4.07
N ASP A 266 2.99 -10.59 3.43
CA ASP A 266 2.56 -10.44 2.03
C ASP A 266 1.46 -9.36 1.90
N GLY A 267 1.48 -8.61 0.81
CA GLY A 267 0.53 -7.57 0.49
C GLY A 267 -0.68 -8.06 -0.31
N ALA A 268 -1.73 -7.25 -0.38
CA ALA A 268 -2.96 -7.54 -1.14
C ALA A 268 -3.87 -6.31 -1.18
N LEU A 269 -4.79 -6.28 -2.15
CA LEU A 269 -5.91 -5.35 -2.19
C LEU A 269 -7.22 -6.15 -2.09
N LEU A 270 -8.08 -5.83 -1.13
CA LEU A 270 -9.42 -6.40 -1.04
C LEU A 270 -10.48 -5.29 -0.99
N VAL A 271 -11.65 -5.59 -1.54
CA VAL A 271 -12.83 -4.70 -1.52
C VAL A 271 -14.02 -5.49 -1.00
N ASP A 272 -14.69 -4.97 0.03
CA ASP A 272 -16.00 -5.46 0.45
C ASP A 272 -17.06 -4.92 -0.52
N LEU A 273 -17.61 -5.80 -1.36
CA LEU A 273 -18.63 -5.45 -2.37
C LEU A 273 -20.05 -5.42 -1.80
N GLY A 274 -20.22 -5.68 -0.50
CA GLY A 274 -21.49 -5.77 0.18
C GLY A 274 -22.08 -7.19 0.21
N GLY A 275 -22.72 -7.55 1.32
CA GLY A 275 -23.24 -8.91 1.52
C GLY A 275 -22.09 -9.91 1.77
N PRO A 276 -22.09 -11.12 1.16
CA PRO A 276 -20.98 -12.05 1.25
C PRO A 276 -19.90 -11.83 0.17
N GLN A 277 -20.02 -10.82 -0.69
CA GLN A 277 -19.21 -10.69 -1.91
C GLN A 277 -17.96 -9.85 -1.66
N TRP A 278 -16.81 -10.40 -2.04
CA TRP A 278 -15.52 -9.73 -1.92
C TRP A 278 -14.77 -9.79 -3.24
N ALA A 279 -14.05 -8.73 -3.56
CA ALA A 279 -13.00 -8.78 -4.57
C ALA A 279 -11.63 -8.82 -3.88
N ALA A 280 -10.68 -9.54 -4.46
CA ALA A 280 -9.31 -9.61 -4.00
C ALA A 280 -8.32 -9.56 -5.18
N TYR A 281 -7.23 -8.82 -4.98
CA TYR A 281 -6.10 -8.75 -5.87
C TYR A 281 -4.84 -9.15 -5.10
N PHE A 282 -4.13 -10.15 -5.64
CA PHE A 282 -2.89 -10.70 -5.12
C PHE A 282 -1.83 -10.58 -6.19
N ALA A 283 -0.59 -10.30 -5.80
CA ALA A 283 0.50 -10.04 -6.74
C ALA A 283 1.82 -10.65 -6.26
N ALA A 284 2.68 -11.09 -7.17
CA ALA A 284 4.03 -11.59 -6.89
C ALA A 284 4.93 -11.34 -8.10
N PHE A 285 6.19 -10.99 -7.91
CA PHE A 285 7.12 -10.81 -9.03
C PHE A 285 7.62 -12.17 -9.54
N GLU A 286 7.91 -12.26 -10.84
CA GLU A 286 8.36 -13.51 -11.47
C GLU A 286 9.69 -14.01 -10.89
N GLN A 287 10.58 -13.10 -10.49
CA GLN A 287 11.84 -13.45 -9.84
C GLN A 287 11.72 -13.93 -8.39
N GLN A 288 10.52 -13.87 -7.79
CA GLN A 288 10.27 -14.41 -6.45
C GLN A 288 10.01 -15.91 -6.50
N ALA A 289 10.78 -16.65 -5.70
CA ALA A 289 10.85 -18.10 -5.75
C ALA A 289 10.29 -18.76 -4.48
N VAL A 290 9.45 -19.78 -4.68
CA VAL A 290 8.84 -20.63 -3.66
C VAL A 290 9.20 -22.11 -3.89
N PRO A 291 9.23 -22.96 -2.86
CA PRO A 291 8.94 -22.67 -1.44
C PRO A 291 10.05 -21.88 -0.75
N THR A 292 9.70 -21.24 0.36
CA THR A 292 10.61 -20.44 1.20
C THR A 292 10.88 -21.09 2.56
N ASP A 293 12.00 -20.75 3.20
CA ASP A 293 12.38 -21.22 4.54
C ASP A 293 11.70 -20.41 5.66
N GLY A 294 12.02 -20.68 6.94
CA GLY A 294 11.43 -19.94 8.07
C GLY A 294 11.78 -18.44 8.13
N LEU A 295 12.69 -17.97 7.30
CA LEU A 295 13.09 -16.57 7.13
C LEU A 295 12.65 -16.02 5.76
N GLY A 296 11.71 -16.69 5.07
CA GLY A 296 11.18 -16.25 3.78
C GLY A 296 12.16 -16.34 2.61
N ASN A 297 13.37 -16.85 2.83
CA ASN A 297 14.36 -17.04 1.75
C ASN A 297 13.95 -18.22 0.84
N PRO A 298 14.22 -18.17 -0.47
CA PRO A 298 14.02 -19.31 -1.35
C PRO A 298 14.79 -20.56 -0.91
N LEU A 299 14.12 -21.72 -0.90
CA LEU A 299 14.78 -23.01 -0.68
C LEU A 299 15.53 -23.50 -1.94
N PRO A 300 16.49 -24.43 -1.80
CA PRO A 300 17.13 -25.05 -2.97
C PRO A 300 16.10 -25.69 -3.90
N GLY A 301 16.15 -25.32 -5.18
CA GLY A 301 15.21 -25.80 -6.20
C GLY A 301 13.86 -25.06 -6.22
N ALA A 302 13.71 -23.98 -5.43
CA ALA A 302 12.57 -23.09 -5.53
C ALA A 302 12.45 -22.49 -6.93
N GLY A 303 11.22 -22.22 -7.34
CA GLY A 303 10.90 -21.61 -8.63
C GLY A 303 9.78 -20.59 -8.50
N PRO A 304 9.45 -19.89 -9.59
CA PRO A 304 8.40 -18.87 -9.56
C PRO A 304 7.06 -19.45 -9.07
N ILE A 305 6.30 -18.66 -8.32
CA ILE A 305 4.95 -19.06 -7.88
C ILE A 305 4.06 -19.35 -9.11
N SER A 306 3.25 -20.41 -9.04
CA SER A 306 2.49 -20.98 -10.18
C SER A 306 1.05 -21.33 -9.81
#